data_AF-A0A8U0HW32-F1
#
_entry.id   AF-A0A8U0HW32-F1
#
_cell.length_a   1.000
_cell.length_b   1.000
_cell.length_c   1.000
_cell.angle_alpha   90.00
_cell.angle_beta   90.00
_cell.angle_gamma   90.00
#
_symmetry.space_group_name_H-M   'P 1'
#
loop_
_entity.id
_entity.type
_entity.pdbx_description
1 polymer ?
#
loop_
_entity_poly.entity_id
_entity_poly.type
_entity_poly.pdbx_seq_one_letter_code
_entity_poly.pdbx_strand_id
1 'polypeptide(L)'
;MSDQPDDERLEELRKKKMQEMQEQSDQGEAQEQAQQQADAQKQAMLRKHLTDGARKRLNSVRMSKPDFADQVERQVLALAQSGRVSGKIDEDKMKELLRELKPDSKSFNIRRR
;
A
#
# COMPACT_ATOMS: atom_id res chain seq x y z
N MET A 1 -30.69 28.01 50.32
CA MET A 1 -30.02 26.72 50.10
C MET A 1 -30.60 26.19 48.81
N SER A 2 -30.01 26.59 47.70
CA SER A 2 -30.53 26.34 46.35
C SER A 2 -29.44 25.64 45.55
N ASP A 3 -29.85 24.68 44.73
CA ASP A 3 -29.08 24.18 43.59
C ASP A 3 -27.80 23.38 43.87
N GLN A 4 -27.88 22.30 44.65
CA GLN A 4 -26.82 21.27 44.69
C GLN A 4 -27.01 20.08 43.72
N PRO A 5 -28.23 19.59 43.41
CA PRO A 5 -28.38 18.37 42.60
C PRO A 5 -28.30 18.59 41.08
N ASP A 6 -28.56 19.82 40.59
CA ASP A 6 -28.51 20.15 39.17
C ASP A 6 -27.07 20.36 38.67
N ASP A 7 -26.20 20.98 39.49
CA ASP A 7 -24.77 21.14 39.19
C ASP A 7 -24.04 19.78 39.12
N GLU A 8 -24.29 18.87 40.06
CA GLU A 8 -23.69 17.52 40.05
C GLU A 8 -24.11 16.72 38.80
N ARG A 9 -25.39 16.77 38.41
CA ARG A 9 -25.86 16.12 37.16
C ARG A 9 -25.24 16.74 35.91
N LEU A 10 -25.02 18.06 35.92
CA LEU A 10 -24.43 18.77 34.79
C LEU A 10 -22.95 18.43 34.63
N GLU A 11 -22.24 18.27 35.73
CA GLU A 11 -20.86 17.80 35.76
C GLU A 11 -20.73 16.34 35.30
N GLU A 12 -21.62 15.44 35.77
CA GLU A 12 -21.66 14.05 35.32
C GLU A 12 -21.90 13.94 33.81
N LEU A 13 -22.83 14.75 33.28
CA LEU A 13 -23.12 14.76 31.84
C LEU A 13 -21.93 15.28 31.02
N ARG A 14 -21.21 16.27 31.53
CA ARG A 14 -20.00 16.82 30.90
C ARG A 14 -18.86 15.82 30.92
N LYS A 15 -18.69 15.09 32.03
CA LYS A 15 -17.68 14.05 32.20
C LYS A 15 -17.95 12.86 31.28
N LYS A 16 -19.20 12.43 31.18
CA LYS A 16 -19.62 11.34 30.28
C LYS A 16 -19.41 11.69 28.81
N LYS A 17 -19.76 12.91 28.40
CA LYS A 17 -19.54 13.39 27.02
C LYS A 17 -18.05 13.56 26.68
N MET A 18 -17.23 13.95 27.64
CA MET A 18 -15.78 14.03 27.48
C MET A 18 -15.15 12.63 27.35
N GLN A 19 -15.65 11.66 28.10
CA GLN A 19 -15.20 10.27 28.06
C GLN A 19 -15.58 9.58 26.74
N GLU A 20 -16.83 9.74 26.27
CA GLU A 20 -17.25 9.23 24.94
C GLU A 20 -16.42 9.84 23.80
N MET A 21 -16.09 11.13 23.88
CA MET A 21 -15.25 11.79 22.88
C MET A 21 -13.80 11.29 22.92
N GLN A 22 -13.27 11.00 24.12
CA GLN A 22 -11.93 10.45 24.28
C GLN A 22 -11.85 8.99 23.78
N GLU A 23 -12.88 8.18 24.04
CA GLU A 23 -13.00 6.81 23.52
C GLU A 23 -13.15 6.78 21.99
N GLN A 24 -13.87 7.73 21.39
CA GLN A 24 -13.94 7.86 19.92
C GLN A 24 -12.60 8.24 19.29
N SER A 25 -11.83 9.13 19.90
CA SER A 25 -10.49 9.49 19.42
C SER A 25 -9.52 8.30 19.49
N ASP A 26 -9.49 7.60 20.63
CA ASP A 26 -8.61 6.45 20.84
C ASP A 26 -8.90 5.30 19.85
N GLN A 27 -10.18 5.11 19.51
CA GLN A 27 -10.62 4.07 18.57
C GLN A 27 -10.27 4.40 17.11
N GLY A 28 -10.28 5.69 16.73
CA GLY A 28 -9.78 6.15 15.43
C GLY A 28 -8.26 6.04 15.30
N GLU A 29 -7.53 6.43 16.36
CA GLU A 29 -6.07 6.36 16.40
C GLU A 29 -5.55 4.91 16.37
N ALA A 30 -6.20 3.99 17.08
CA ALA A 30 -5.84 2.58 17.07
C ALA A 30 -6.04 1.93 15.68
N GLN A 31 -7.09 2.34 14.96
CA GLN A 31 -7.40 1.82 13.64
C GLN A 31 -6.44 2.36 12.57
N GLU A 32 -6.04 3.64 12.67
CA GLU A 32 -4.98 4.21 11.83
C GLU A 32 -3.61 3.60 12.13
N GLN A 33 -3.26 3.38 13.39
CA GLN A 33 -2.01 2.70 13.75
C GLN A 33 -1.96 1.26 13.24
N ALA A 34 -3.06 0.51 13.32
CA ALA A 34 -3.13 -0.85 12.79
C ALA A 34 -2.96 -0.88 11.26
N GLN A 35 -3.59 0.05 10.54
CA GLN A 35 -3.43 0.18 9.09
C GLN A 35 -1.99 0.57 8.71
N GLN A 36 -1.41 1.55 9.41
CA GLN A 36 -0.03 1.98 9.17
C GLN A 36 0.98 0.86 9.43
N GLN A 37 0.77 0.04 10.46
CA GLN A 37 1.64 -1.11 10.72
C GLN A 37 1.53 -2.18 9.62
N ALA A 38 0.32 -2.48 9.14
CA ALA A 38 0.11 -3.42 8.04
C ALA A 38 0.74 -2.92 6.72
N ASP A 39 0.60 -1.63 6.41
CA ASP A 39 1.22 -1.00 5.26
C ASP A 39 2.74 -0.95 5.38
N ALA A 40 3.28 -0.67 6.57
CA ALA A 40 4.72 -0.66 6.82
C ALA A 40 5.34 -2.05 6.62
N GLN A 41 4.66 -3.13 7.05
CA GLN A 41 5.13 -4.49 6.82
C GLN A 41 5.12 -4.87 5.34
N LYS A 42 4.05 -4.52 4.61
CA LYS A 42 3.96 -4.71 3.15
C LYS A 42 5.06 -3.94 2.43
N GLN A 43 5.25 -2.67 2.78
CA GLN A 43 6.30 -1.84 2.22
C GLN A 43 7.70 -2.34 2.60
N ALA A 44 7.89 -2.92 3.78
CA ALA A 44 9.16 -3.51 4.19
C ALA A 44 9.49 -4.76 3.36
N MET A 45 8.51 -5.63 3.09
CA MET A 45 8.71 -6.77 2.18
C MET A 45 8.98 -6.30 0.76
N LEU A 46 8.21 -5.33 0.25
CA LEU A 46 8.44 -4.73 -1.06
C LEU A 46 9.82 -4.05 -1.13
N ARG A 47 10.31 -3.41 -0.05
CA ARG A 47 11.67 -2.83 0.03
C ARG A 47 12.79 -3.87 -0.01
N LYS A 48 12.52 -5.10 0.46
CA LYS A 48 13.48 -6.20 0.39
C LYS A 48 13.62 -6.74 -1.03
N HIS A 49 12.57 -6.67 -1.85
CA HIS A 49 12.54 -7.26 -3.19
C HIS A 49 12.61 -6.24 -4.34
N LEU A 50 12.26 -4.97 -4.10
CA LEU A 50 12.27 -3.87 -5.08
C LEU A 50 13.17 -2.73 -4.59
N THR A 51 14.00 -2.22 -5.49
CA THR A 51 14.72 -0.95 -5.27
C THR A 51 13.76 0.23 -5.27
N ASP A 52 14.23 1.37 -4.73
CA ASP A 52 13.43 2.61 -4.74
C ASP A 52 13.12 3.10 -6.16
N GLY A 53 14.08 2.92 -7.09
CA GLY A 53 13.89 3.23 -8.52
C GLY A 53 12.84 2.35 -9.19
N ALA A 54 12.87 1.03 -8.96
CA ALA A 54 11.86 0.12 -9.48
C ALA A 54 10.45 0.44 -8.96
N ARG A 55 10.32 0.80 -7.67
CA ARG A 55 9.04 1.17 -7.08
C ARG A 55 8.48 2.46 -7.69
N LYS A 56 9.33 3.49 -7.85
CA LYS A 56 8.94 4.74 -8.53
C LYS A 56 8.47 4.45 -9.95
N ARG A 57 9.20 3.63 -10.70
CA ARG A 57 8.83 3.25 -12.07
C ARG A 57 7.50 2.52 -12.13
N LEU A 58 7.30 1.53 -11.26
CA LEU A 58 6.04 0.80 -11.15
C LEU A 58 4.88 1.73 -10.81
N ASN A 59 5.08 2.69 -9.89
CA ASN A 59 4.06 3.67 -9.54
C ASN A 59 3.71 4.58 -10.73
N SER A 60 4.70 5.11 -11.45
CA SER A 60 4.46 5.89 -12.68
C SER A 60 3.72 5.11 -13.76
N VAL A 61 4.04 3.82 -13.90
CA VAL A 61 3.35 2.93 -14.84
C VAL A 61 1.92 2.68 -14.37
N ARG A 62 1.70 2.42 -13.08
CA ARG A 62 0.37 2.22 -12.50
C ARG A 62 -0.54 3.43 -12.71
N MET A 63 0.01 4.64 -12.61
CA MET A 63 -0.73 5.88 -12.94
C MET A 63 -1.11 5.98 -14.42
N SER A 64 -0.29 5.42 -15.33
CA SER A 64 -0.52 5.48 -16.77
C SER A 64 -1.38 4.33 -17.30
N LYS A 65 -1.19 3.12 -16.75
CA LYS A 65 -1.82 1.85 -17.13
C LYS A 65 -1.83 0.91 -15.92
N PRO A 66 -2.91 0.90 -15.12
CA PRO A 66 -3.01 0.06 -13.93
C PRO A 66 -2.96 -1.44 -14.26
N ASP A 67 -3.69 -1.90 -15.28
CA ASP A 67 -3.70 -3.32 -15.71
C ASP A 67 -2.30 -3.86 -16.03
N PHE A 68 -1.46 -2.99 -16.60
CA PHE A 68 -0.09 -3.35 -16.94
C PHE A 68 0.80 -3.44 -15.71
N ALA A 69 0.61 -2.53 -14.75
CA ALA A 69 1.31 -2.57 -13.47
C ALA A 69 0.96 -3.82 -12.67
N ASP A 70 -0.31 -4.25 -12.67
CA ASP A 70 -0.76 -5.49 -12.01
C ASP A 70 -0.07 -6.74 -12.59
N GLN A 71 0.07 -6.82 -13.92
CA GLN A 71 0.79 -7.91 -14.57
C GLN A 71 2.28 -7.93 -14.18
N VAL A 72 2.90 -6.76 -14.16
CA VAL A 72 4.31 -6.59 -13.78
C VAL A 72 4.51 -6.95 -12.31
N GLU A 73 3.62 -6.53 -11.41
CA GLU A 73 3.67 -6.92 -9.99
C GLU A 73 3.58 -8.43 -9.81
N ARG A 74 2.64 -9.10 -10.47
CA ARG A 74 2.50 -10.56 -10.40
C ARG A 74 3.77 -11.27 -10.88
N GLN A 75 4.36 -10.81 -11.98
CA GLN A 75 5.60 -11.37 -12.51
C GLN A 75 6.76 -11.17 -11.54
N VAL A 76 6.91 -9.96 -11.00
CA VAL A 76 7.92 -9.63 -9.98
C VAL A 76 7.75 -10.50 -8.73
N LEU A 77 6.52 -10.70 -8.28
CA LEU A 77 6.22 -11.51 -7.10
C LEU A 77 6.54 -12.98 -7.34
N ALA A 78 6.17 -13.53 -8.50
CA ALA A 78 6.48 -14.91 -8.90
C ALA A 78 8.01 -15.13 -8.98
N LEU A 79 8.72 -14.15 -9.54
CA LEU A 79 10.18 -14.17 -9.62
C LEU A 79 10.83 -14.11 -8.22
N ALA A 80 10.33 -13.24 -7.33
CA ALA A 80 10.81 -13.14 -5.95
C ALA A 80 10.53 -14.42 -5.14
N GLN A 81 9.36 -15.02 -5.29
CA GLN A 81 8.98 -16.28 -4.64
C GLN A 81 9.80 -17.47 -5.15
N SER A 82 10.12 -17.50 -6.45
CA SER A 82 10.93 -18.57 -7.05
C SER A 82 12.39 -18.57 -6.58
N GLY A 83 12.84 -17.52 -5.89
CA GLY A 83 14.24 -17.34 -5.50
C GLY A 83 15.21 -17.16 -6.69
N ARG A 84 14.71 -17.14 -7.94
CA ARG A 84 15.53 -16.94 -9.15
C ARG A 84 16.04 -15.51 -9.28
N VAL A 85 15.44 -14.55 -8.57
CA VAL A 85 15.99 -13.21 -8.43
C VAL A 85 16.93 -13.22 -7.25
N SER A 86 18.23 -13.34 -7.54
CA SER A 86 19.30 -13.37 -6.54
C SER A 86 19.53 -12.02 -5.83
N GLY A 87 18.55 -11.12 -5.84
CA GLY A 87 18.69 -9.74 -5.36
C GLY A 87 17.42 -8.91 -5.51
N LYS A 88 17.57 -7.59 -5.31
CA LYS A 88 16.50 -6.61 -5.51
C LYS A 88 16.27 -6.40 -6.99
N ILE A 89 15.02 -6.15 -7.40
CA ILE A 89 14.73 -5.71 -8.77
C ILE A 89 15.05 -4.22 -8.87
N ASP A 90 16.01 -3.91 -9.74
CA ASP A 90 16.45 -2.56 -10.03
C ASP A 90 15.53 -1.86 -11.04
N GLU A 91 15.68 -0.54 -11.18
CA GLU A 91 14.92 0.23 -12.17
C GLU A 91 15.14 -0.30 -13.60
N ASP A 92 16.36 -0.70 -13.95
CA ASP A 92 16.66 -1.21 -15.29
C ASP A 92 15.98 -2.55 -15.55
N LYS A 93 15.96 -3.45 -14.57
CA LYS A 93 15.21 -4.71 -14.66
C LYS A 93 13.72 -4.50 -14.73
N MET A 94 13.19 -3.52 -14.00
CA MET A 94 11.81 -3.10 -14.13
C MET A 94 11.51 -2.56 -15.53
N LYS A 95 12.40 -1.75 -16.12
CA LYS A 95 12.25 -1.26 -17.51
C LYS A 95 12.30 -2.39 -18.53
N GLU A 96 13.18 -3.38 -18.35
CA GLU A 96 13.22 -4.56 -19.22
C GLU A 96 11.91 -5.34 -19.16
N LEU A 97 11.41 -5.64 -17.96
CA LEU A 97 10.11 -6.30 -17.77
C LEU A 97 8.97 -5.50 -18.39
N LEU A 98 8.95 -4.19 -18.19
CA LEU A 98 7.95 -3.30 -18.78
C LEU A 98 8.03 -3.25 -20.32
N ARG A 99 9.21 -3.44 -20.90
CA ARG A 99 9.40 -3.51 -22.36
C ARG A 99 8.96 -4.86 -22.91
N GLU A 100 9.27 -5.95 -22.22
CA GLU A 100 8.92 -7.32 -22.63
C GLU A 100 7.43 -7.61 -22.50
N LEU A 101 6.82 -7.13 -21.40
CA LEU A 101 5.39 -7.27 -21.16
C LEU A 101 4.56 -6.35 -22.05
N LYS A 102 5.13 -5.22 -22.51
CA LYS A 102 4.40 -4.32 -23.42
C LYS A 102 4.05 -5.18 -24.63
N PRO A 103 2.77 -5.37 -24.95
CA PRO A 103 2.40 -6.12 -26.13
C PRO A 103 3.00 -5.36 -27.30
N ASP A 104 4.08 -5.90 -27.87
CA ASP A 104 4.48 -5.47 -29.18
C ASP A 104 3.32 -5.89 -30.06
N SER A 105 2.52 -4.93 -30.48
CA SER A 105 1.69 -5.05 -31.67
C SER A 105 2.60 -5.17 -32.91
N LYS A 106 3.50 -6.17 -32.89
CA LYS A 106 4.25 -6.81 -33.96
C LYS A 106 4.41 -8.29 -33.62
N SER A 107 3.31 -9.00 -33.54
CA SER A 107 3.30 -10.39 -34.00
C SER A 107 3.44 -10.41 -35.53
N PHE A 108 4.59 -10.00 -36.07
CA PHE A 108 4.94 -10.37 -37.44
C PHE A 108 5.40 -11.83 -37.42
N ASN A 109 4.43 -12.74 -37.56
CA ASN A 109 4.68 -14.14 -37.89
C ASN A 109 5.29 -14.20 -39.31
N ILE A 110 6.60 -14.00 -39.43
CA ILE A 110 7.35 -14.30 -40.66
C ILE A 110 7.84 -15.74 -40.55
N ARG A 111 6.97 -16.69 -40.95
CA ARG A 111 7.42 -18.02 -41.35
C ARG A 111 7.88 -17.93 -42.80
N ARG A 112 9.20 -17.92 -43.03
CA ARG A 112 9.80 -18.16 -44.34
C ARG A 112 10.16 -19.64 -44.42
N ARG A 113 9.44 -20.41 -45.23
CA ARG A 113 9.93 -21.65 -45.82
C ARG A 113 9.30 -21.83 -47.19
#